data_AF-A0A5A7NB64-F1
#
_entry.id   AF-A0A5A7NB64-F1
#
_cell.length_a   1.000
_cell.length_b   1.000
_cell.length_c   1.000
_cell.angle_alpha   90.00
_cell.angle_beta   90.00
_cell.angle_gamma   90.00
#
_symmetry.space_group_name_H-M   'P 1'
#
loop_
_entity.id
_entity.type
_entity.pdbx_description
1 polymer ?
#
loop_
_entity_poly.entity_id
_entity_poly.type
_entity_poly.pdbx_seq_one_letter_code
_entity_poly.pdbx_strand_id
1 'polypeptide(L)' 'MAVHHAPELWMDILTGGDDYELAFTAATDEADQLAALAHEAGVAISRIGRVKPGAGLAVIAHDGTPLPRDAWGAGGFQHQ' A
#
# COMPACT_ATOMS: atom_id res chain seq x y z
N MET A 1 -1.12 -10.36 5.48
CA MET A 1 -1.77 -11.63 5.13
C MET A 1 -1.09 -12.41 4.00
N ALA A 2 -0.26 -11.80 3.12
CA ALA A 2 0.75 -12.54 2.33
C ALA A 2 2.15 -12.40 2.95
N VAL A 3 2.60 -11.16 3.17
CA VAL A 3 3.92 -10.83 3.76
C VAL A 3 4.13 -11.23 5.22
N HIS A 4 3.08 -11.68 5.92
CA HIS A 4 3.23 -12.24 7.27
C HIS A 4 3.84 -13.66 7.22
N HIS A 5 3.57 -14.39 6.14
CA HIS A 5 4.06 -15.76 5.95
C HIS A 5 5.29 -15.84 5.04
N ALA A 6 5.56 -14.79 4.28
CA ALA A 6 6.67 -14.67 3.35
C ALA A 6 7.21 -13.22 3.33
N PRO A 7 7.97 -12.79 4.37
CA PRO A 7 8.51 -11.43 4.45
C PRO A 7 9.41 -11.06 3.27
N GLU A 8 10.05 -12.02 2.63
CA GLU A 8 10.89 -11.81 1.45
C GLU A 8 10.13 -11.20 0.25
N LEU A 9 8.81 -11.34 0.20
CA LEU A 9 7.96 -10.82 -0.89
C LEU A 9 7.59 -9.34 -0.73
N TRP A 10 8.05 -8.64 0.32
CA TRP A 10 7.71 -7.23 0.55
C TRP A 10 7.98 -6.36 -0.68
N MET A 11 9.09 -6.58 -1.38
CA MET A 11 9.43 -5.72 -2.51
C MET A 11 8.67 -6.05 -3.79
N ASP A 12 8.38 -7.31 -4.03
CA ASP A 12 7.55 -7.73 -5.16
C ASP A 12 6.14 -7.15 -5.04
N ILE A 13 5.56 -7.18 -3.84
CA ILE A 13 4.23 -6.62 -3.56
C ILE A 13 4.21 -5.08 -3.73
N LEU A 14 5.28 -4.40 -3.34
CA LEU A 14 5.32 -2.93 -3.40
C LEU A 14 5.69 -2.38 -4.78
N THR A 15 6.36 -3.17 -5.62
CA THR A 15 7.00 -2.66 -6.83
C THR A 15 6.78 -3.50 -8.10
N GLY A 16 6.10 -4.64 -8.00
CA GLY A 16 5.86 -5.56 -9.11
C GLY A 16 4.94 -5.01 -10.20
N GLY A 17 3.80 -4.44 -9.82
CA GLY A 17 2.81 -3.90 -10.76
C GLY A 17 1.89 -4.98 -11.35
N ASP A 18 1.21 -4.64 -12.46
CA ASP A 18 0.16 -5.45 -13.10
C ASP A 18 -1.04 -5.83 -12.20
N ASP A 19 -1.20 -5.13 -11.07
CA ASP A 19 -2.32 -5.35 -10.14
C ASP A 19 -3.65 -4.82 -10.71
N TYR A 20 -3.60 -3.76 -11.52
CA TYR A 20 -4.78 -3.03 -12.01
C TYR A 20 -5.75 -2.58 -10.89
N GLU A 21 -5.23 -2.37 -9.68
CA GLU A 21 -5.99 -1.93 -8.51
C GLU A 21 -6.04 -0.41 -8.35
N LEU A 22 -7.01 0.07 -7.57
CA LEU A 22 -7.13 1.49 -7.21
C LEU A 22 -6.37 1.81 -5.92
N ALA A 23 -5.32 2.64 -6.03
CA ALA A 23 -4.67 3.27 -4.89
C ALA A 23 -5.10 4.74 -4.78
N PHE A 24 -5.82 5.09 -3.71
CA PHE A 24 -6.37 6.43 -3.52
C PHE A 24 -6.17 6.95 -2.09
N THR A 25 -6.40 8.26 -1.91
CA THR A 25 -6.43 8.93 -0.61
C THR A 25 -7.84 9.43 -0.35
N ALA A 26 -8.21 9.51 0.93
CA ALA A 26 -9.51 10.03 1.36
C ALA A 26 -9.40 10.70 2.72
N ALA A 27 -10.35 11.57 3.04
CA ALA A 27 -10.42 12.20 4.35
C ALA A 27 -10.83 11.17 5.42
N THR A 28 -10.36 11.35 6.65
CA THR A 28 -10.58 10.35 7.71
C THR A 28 -12.04 10.23 8.14
N ASP A 29 -12.82 11.30 7.97
CA ASP A 29 -14.26 11.38 8.23
C ASP A 29 -15.13 10.76 7.13
N GLU A 30 -14.55 10.43 5.97
CA GLU A 30 -15.24 9.74 4.87
C GLU A 30 -15.19 8.20 5.00
N ALA A 31 -14.54 7.67 6.04
CA ALA A 31 -14.29 6.22 6.19
C ALA A 31 -15.56 5.37 6.14
N ASP A 32 -16.64 5.81 6.80
CA ASP A 32 -17.91 5.09 6.82
C ASP A 32 -18.62 5.13 5.46
N GLN A 33 -18.55 6.28 4.77
CA GLN A 33 -19.11 6.43 3.42
C GLN A 33 -18.37 5.54 2.42
N LEU A 34 -17.03 5.49 2.51
CA LEU A 34 -16.21 4.60 1.68
C LEU A 34 -16.50 3.13 1.94
N ALA A 35 -16.69 2.74 3.20
CA ALA A 35 -17.06 1.36 3.55
C ALA A 35 -18.42 0.98 2.94
N ALA A 36 -19.40 1.88 2.99
CA ALA A 36 -20.71 1.68 2.35
C ALA A 36 -20.60 1.58 0.82
N LEU A 37 -19.84 2.49 0.19
CA LEU A 37 -19.62 2.48 -1.27
C LEU A 37 -18.91 1.20 -1.72
N ALA A 38 -17.88 0.77 -0.99
CA ALA A 38 -17.15 -0.47 -1.28
C ALA A 38 -18.06 -1.70 -1.17
N HIS A 39 -18.93 -1.73 -0.15
CA HIS A 39 -19.93 -2.78 0.01
C HIS A 39 -20.92 -2.80 -1.16
N GLU A 40 -21.47 -1.64 -1.55
CA GLU A 40 -22.40 -1.51 -2.67
C GLU A 40 -21.76 -1.93 -4.00
N ALA A 41 -20.52 -1.51 -4.24
CA ALA A 41 -19.75 -1.86 -5.43
C ALA A 41 -19.25 -3.31 -5.43
N GLY A 42 -19.38 -4.03 -4.30
CA GLY A 42 -18.91 -5.41 -4.17
C GLY A 42 -17.38 -5.55 -4.24
N VAL A 43 -16.63 -4.50 -3.92
CA VAL A 43 -15.16 -4.48 -3.95
C VAL A 43 -14.61 -4.31 -2.55
N ALA A 44 -13.55 -5.06 -2.23
CA ALA A 44 -12.87 -4.91 -0.95
C ALA A 44 -11.94 -3.69 -0.98
N ILE A 45 -12.00 -2.85 0.06
CA ILE A 45 -11.04 -1.77 0.26
C ILE A 45 -10.25 -2.00 1.54
N SER A 46 -8.99 -1.57 1.54
CA SER A 46 -8.10 -1.69 2.71
C SER A 46 -7.32 -0.41 2.92
N ARG A 47 -7.37 0.14 4.13
CA ARG A 47 -6.53 1.29 4.50
C ARG A 47 -5.09 0.82 4.73
N ILE A 48 -4.19 1.19 3.82
CA ILE A 48 -2.77 0.77 3.86
C ILE A 48 -1.79 1.83 4.42
N GLY A 49 -2.26 3.05 4.71
CA GLY A 49 -1.36 4.11 5.19
C GLY A 49 -2.06 5.42 5.51
N ARG A 50 -1.25 6.48 5.63
CA ARG A 50 -1.70 7.87 5.84
C ARG A 50 -0.75 8.82 5.13
N VAL A 51 -1.29 9.85 4.48
CA VAL A 51 -0.52 10.97 3.94
C VAL A 51 -0.20 11.94 5.07
N LYS A 52 1.04 12.45 5.10
CA LYS A 52 1.51 13.46 6.06
C LYS A 52 2.23 14.58 5.29
N PRO A 53 2.27 15.81 5.83
CA PRO A 53 3.12 16.87 5.27
C PRO A 53 4.59 16.40 5.19
N GLY A 54 5.24 16.69 4.07
CA GLY A 54 6.63 16.28 3.82
C GLY A 54 6.82 15.69 2.42
N ALA A 55 7.94 15.00 2.23
CA ALA A 55 8.29 14.35 0.98
C ALA A 55 8.78 12.92 1.22
N GLY A 56 8.63 12.07 0.20
CA GLY A 56 9.04 10.68 0.23
C GLY A 56 7.98 9.72 0.77
N LEU A 57 8.38 8.46 0.88
CA LEU A 57 7.56 7.35 1.35
C LEU A 57 8.31 6.64 2.47
N ALA A 58 7.58 6.20 3.49
CA ALA A 58 8.10 5.31 4.52
C ALA A 58 7.19 4.07 4.59
N VAL A 59 7.78 2.89 4.42
CA VAL A 59 7.07 1.62 4.62
C VAL A 59 7.39 1.12 6.00
N ILE A 60 6.35 0.80 6.77
CA ILE A 60 6.46 0.34 8.15
C ILE A 60 6.04 -1.12 8.17
N ALA A 61 6.94 -1.99 8.62
CA ALA A 61 6.65 -3.40 8.81
C ALA A 61 5.65 -3.63 9.95
N HIS A 62 5.13 -4.85 10.05
CA HIS A 62 4.08 -5.18 11.02
C HIS A 62 4.50 -4.97 12.49
N ASP A 63 5.79 -5.12 12.78
CA ASP A 63 6.40 -4.89 14.09
C ASP A 63 6.64 -3.40 14.40
N GLY A 64 6.30 -2.50 13.48
CA GLY A 64 6.52 -1.05 13.59
C GLY A 64 7.89 -0.60 13.10
N THR A 65 8.75 -1.52 12.64
CA THR A 65 10.08 -1.19 12.13
C THR A 65 9.98 -0.55 10.74
N PRO A 66 10.57 0.63 10.50
CA PRO A 66 10.67 1.18 9.15
C PRO A 66 11.55 0.29 8.27
N LEU A 67 11.07 -0.04 7.07
CA LEU A 67 11.88 -0.75 6.09
C LEU A 67 12.93 0.21 5.49
N PRO A 68 14.23 -0.09 5.59
CA PRO A 68 15.30 0.76 5.06
C PRO A 68 15.14 0.99 3.56
N ARG A 69 15.34 2.22 3.07
CA ARG A 69 15.17 2.57 1.65
C ARG A 69 16.10 1.77 0.73
N ASP A 70 17.32 1.52 1.18
CA ASP A 70 18.32 0.69 0.50
C ASP A 70 17.87 -0.78 0.37
N ALA A 71 16.98 -1.24 1.25
CA ALA A 71 16.36 -2.56 1.13
C ALA A 71 15.27 -2.64 0.05
N TRP A 72 14.85 -1.51 -0.55
CA TRP A 72 13.76 -1.51 -1.54
C TRP A 72 14.20 -1.99 -2.94
N GLY A 73 15.51 -2.07 -3.19
CA GLY A 73 16.06 -2.48 -4.48
C GLY A 73 15.76 -1.50 -5.63
N ALA A 74 16.01 -1.94 -6.87
CA ALA A 74 15.73 -1.20 -8.10
C ALA A 74 14.33 -1.50 -8.66
N GLY A 75 13.34 -1.69 -7.77
CA GLY A 75 11.98 -2.03 -8.18
C GLY A 75 11.31 -0.95 -9.04
N GLY A 76 10.14 -1.29 -9.58
CA GLY A 76 9.35 -0.43 -10.45
C GLY A 76 9.52 -0.76 -11.93
N PHE A 77 8.50 -0.41 -12.72
CA PHE A 77 8.45 -0.71 -14.14
C PHE A 77 8.71 0.55 -14.98
N GLN A 78 9.58 0.43 -15.99
CA GLN A 78 9.87 1.49 -16.96
C GLN A 78 9.97 0.87 -18.36
N HIS A 79 9.22 1.42 -19.32
CA HIS A 79 9.42 1.09 -20.74
C HIS A 79 10.75 1.69 -21.24
N GLN A 80 11.43 0.95 -22.12
CA GLN A 80 12.67 1.41 -22.74
C GLN A 80 12.47 2.62 -23.66
#